data_AF-A0A9E1JJV4-F1
#
_entry.id   AF-A0A9E1JJV4-F1
#
_cell.length_a   1.000
_cell.length_b   1.000
_cell.length_c   1.000
_cell.angle_alpha   90.00
_cell.angle_beta   90.00
_cell.angle_gamma   90.00
#
_symmetry.space_group_name_H-M   'P 1'
#
loop_
_entity.id
_entity.type
_entity.pdbx_description
1 polymer ?
#
loop_
_entity_poly.entity_id
_entity_poly.type
_entity_poly.pdbx_seq_one_letter_code
_entity_poly.pdbx_strand_id
1 'polypeptide(L)'
;MVGRKRTVERRKSKRYKAADGAYAAISPKSHKLGQIIDISMGGLAFKYIDTNNGDIKNDNIENKNDSEESIFLSSMGFYVGDLPFKTISDEEVTNAPSFSAMKVRERKVQFTDLSFKQLFDLDYYLRNNVSEHIENPSEETN
;
A
#
# COMPACT_ATOMS: atom_id res chain seq x y z
N MET A 1 -4.75 15.59 -37.81
CA MET A 1 -3.54 15.71 -36.95
C MET A 1 -3.99 15.47 -35.51
N VAL A 2 -3.92 14.22 -35.03
CA VAL A 2 -4.30 13.89 -33.64
C VAL A 2 -3.14 14.30 -32.75
N GLY A 3 -3.33 15.35 -31.94
CA GLY A 3 -2.31 15.83 -31.02
C GLY A 3 -1.96 14.73 -30.01
N ARG A 4 -0.69 14.32 -29.96
CA ARG A 4 -0.14 13.51 -28.87
C ARG A 4 -0.43 14.25 -27.56
N LYS A 5 -1.37 13.75 -26.75
CA LYS A 5 -1.50 14.17 -25.35
C LYS A 5 -0.18 13.81 -24.68
N ARG A 6 0.61 14.80 -24.29
CA ARG A 6 1.77 14.60 -23.41
C ARG A 6 1.22 14.11 -22.07
N THR A 7 1.47 12.86 -21.74
CA THR A 7 1.23 12.30 -20.40
C THR A 7 2.21 12.98 -19.45
N VAL A 8 1.72 13.95 -18.66
CA VAL A 8 2.52 14.60 -17.62
C VAL A 8 2.62 13.64 -16.44
N GLU A 9 3.84 13.31 -16.02
CA GLU A 9 4.05 12.50 -14.81
C GLU A 9 3.53 13.26 -13.58
N ARG A 10 2.60 12.62 -12.86
CA ARG A 10 1.91 13.23 -11.70
C ARG A 10 2.56 12.88 -10.37
N ARG A 11 3.39 11.83 -10.30
CA ARG A 11 3.97 11.36 -9.03
C ARG A 11 5.13 12.25 -8.61
N LYS A 12 5.12 12.63 -7.32
CA LYS A 12 6.20 13.39 -6.68
C LYS A 12 7.33 12.51 -6.15
N SER A 13 7.03 11.23 -5.88
CA SER A 13 7.97 10.27 -5.30
C SER A 13 8.08 9.04 -6.18
N LYS A 14 9.31 8.54 -6.36
CA LYS A 14 9.59 7.27 -7.03
C LYS A 14 9.04 6.11 -6.21
N ARG A 15 8.48 5.10 -6.88
CA ARG A 15 8.05 3.85 -6.26
C ARG A 15 9.10 2.77 -6.45
N TYR A 16 9.23 1.94 -5.44
CA TYR A 16 10.15 0.83 -5.40
C TYR A 16 9.36 -0.45 -5.15
N LYS A 17 9.81 -1.55 -5.76
CA LYS A 17 9.25 -2.86 -5.45
C LYS A 17 9.70 -3.24 -4.04
N ALA A 18 8.76 -3.67 -3.21
CA ALA A 18 9.11 -4.12 -1.88
C ALA A 18 9.92 -5.43 -1.94
N ALA A 19 10.82 -5.62 -0.99
CA ALA A 19 11.55 -6.87 -0.83
C ALA A 19 10.58 -8.02 -0.52
N ASP A 20 10.99 -9.24 -0.88
CA ASP A 20 10.21 -10.44 -0.57
C ASP A 20 10.07 -10.59 0.96
N GLY A 21 8.85 -10.89 1.41
CA GLY A 21 8.53 -10.98 2.83
C GLY A 21 8.26 -9.63 3.51
N ALA A 22 8.10 -8.53 2.75
CA ALA A 22 7.62 -7.26 3.28
C ALA A 22 6.10 -7.26 3.49
N TYR A 23 5.67 -6.87 4.69
CA TYR A 23 4.25 -6.85 5.10
C TYR A 23 3.84 -5.51 5.70
N ALA A 24 2.57 -5.19 5.52
CA ALA A 24 1.90 -4.04 6.11
C ALA A 24 0.71 -4.49 6.98
N ALA A 25 0.53 -3.87 8.14
CA ALA A 25 -0.60 -4.09 9.03
C ALA A 25 -1.27 -2.76 9.38
N ILE A 26 -2.60 -2.72 9.39
CA ILE A 26 -3.37 -1.54 9.79
C ILE A 26 -3.74 -1.63 11.28
N SER A 27 -3.62 -0.52 12.00
CA SER A 27 -4.07 -0.36 13.38
C SER A 27 -5.22 0.64 13.46
N PRO A 28 -6.19 0.46 14.37
CA PRO A 28 -6.32 -0.66 15.31
C PRO A 28 -6.87 -1.94 14.66
N LYS A 29 -7.19 -1.91 13.37
CA LYS A 29 -7.79 -3.01 12.62
C LYS A 29 -6.75 -4.08 12.22
N SER A 30 -6.23 -4.81 13.20
CA SER A 30 -5.18 -5.83 13.05
C SER A 30 -5.51 -6.98 12.08
N HIS A 31 -6.79 -7.17 11.73
CA HIS A 31 -7.22 -8.17 10.76
C HIS A 31 -6.81 -7.87 9.31
N LYS A 32 -6.42 -6.62 8.99
CA LYS A 32 -5.96 -6.23 7.65
C LYS A 32 -4.42 -6.24 7.59
N LEU A 33 -3.84 -7.44 7.62
CA LEU A 33 -2.42 -7.72 7.38
C LEU A 33 -2.22 -8.16 5.92
N GLY A 34 -1.23 -7.62 5.23
CA GLY A 34 -1.02 -7.92 3.82
C GLY A 34 0.41 -7.72 3.33
N GLN A 35 0.73 -8.31 2.18
CA GLN A 35 2.03 -8.21 1.54
C GLN A 35 2.16 -6.88 0.79
N ILE A 36 3.27 -6.16 0.99
CA ILE A 36 3.57 -4.93 0.27
C ILE A 36 3.95 -5.26 -1.18
N ILE A 37 3.32 -4.58 -2.13
CA ILE A 37 3.62 -4.68 -3.57
C ILE A 37 4.71 -3.67 -3.92
N ASP A 38 4.43 -2.39 -3.64
CA ASP A 38 5.30 -1.27 -3.91
C ASP A 38 5.21 -0.24 -2.79
N ILE A 39 6.27 0.54 -2.63
CA ILE A 39 6.37 1.57 -1.59
C ILE A 39 7.16 2.78 -2.10
N SER A 40 6.86 3.94 -1.54
CA SER A 40 7.56 5.21 -1.75
C SER A 40 7.54 6.02 -0.45
N MET A 41 8.28 7.13 -0.42
CA MET A 41 8.19 8.11 0.68
C MET A 41 6.77 8.70 0.87
N GLY A 42 5.90 8.62 -0.13
CA GLY A 42 4.55 9.21 -0.07
C GLY A 42 3.41 8.22 0.15
N GLY A 43 3.68 6.91 0.18
CA GLY A 43 2.65 5.88 0.32
C GLY A 43 3.05 4.56 -0.28
N LEU A 44 2.14 3.58 -0.20
CA LEU A 44 2.39 2.20 -0.62
C LEU A 44 1.14 1.54 -1.21
N ALA A 45 1.34 0.42 -1.89
CA ALA A 45 0.30 -0.53 -2.27
C ALA A 45 0.57 -1.89 -1.61
N PHE A 46 -0.47 -2.54 -1.10
CA PHE A 46 -0.36 -3.87 -0.49
C PHE A 46 -1.59 -4.73 -0.78
N LYS A 47 -1.40 -6.06 -0.76
CA LYS A 47 -2.47 -7.04 -0.92
C LYS A 47 -2.77 -7.72 0.39
N TYR A 48 -4.04 -7.85 0.71
CA TYR A 48 -4.48 -8.58 1.90
C TYR A 48 -5.62 -9.54 1.54
N ILE A 49 -5.81 -10.54 2.39
CA ILE A 49 -6.96 -11.44 2.29
C ILE A 49 -8.09 -10.81 3.07
N ASP A 50 -9.21 -10.56 2.41
CA ASP A 50 -10.43 -10.13 3.06
C ASP A 50 -11.10 -11.35 3.69
N THR A 51 -10.97 -11.47 5.01
CA THR A 51 -11.57 -12.55 5.80
C THR A 51 -13.02 -12.27 6.18
N ASN A 52 -13.59 -11.13 5.77
CA ASN A 52 -14.99 -10.80 6.02
C ASN A 52 -15.87 -11.51 4.97
N ASN A 53 -16.29 -12.74 5.27
CA ASN A 53 -17.17 -13.57 4.44
C ASN A 53 -18.64 -13.08 4.42
N GLY A 54 -18.90 -11.82 4.08
CA GLY A 54 -20.27 -11.29 3.93
C GLY A 54 -21.06 -11.09 5.23
N ASP A 55 -20.67 -11.74 6.32
CA ASP A 55 -21.22 -11.54 7.64
C ASP A 55 -20.28 -10.65 8.43
N ILE A 56 -20.61 -9.36 8.38
CA ILE A 56 -20.27 -8.29 9.32
C ILE A 56 -20.10 -7.00 8.52
N LYS A 57 -21.18 -6.21 8.48
CA LYS A 57 -21.19 -4.80 8.10
C LYS A 57 -20.46 -3.92 9.14
N ASN A 58 -19.31 -4.33 9.70
CA ASN A 58 -18.60 -3.51 10.70
C ASN A 58 -17.60 -2.52 10.09
N ASP A 59 -17.42 -2.47 8.77
CA ASP A 59 -16.86 -1.27 8.14
C ASP A 59 -17.93 -0.16 7.97
N ASN A 60 -19.22 -0.44 8.30
CA ASN A 60 -20.34 0.52 8.31
C ASN A 60 -21.02 0.70 9.69
N ILE A 61 -20.50 0.14 10.79
CA ILE A 61 -20.93 0.59 12.12
C ILE A 61 -20.20 1.88 12.43
N GLU A 62 -20.84 2.99 12.05
CA GLU A 62 -21.23 4.10 12.93
C GLU A 62 -20.47 4.23 14.27
N ASN A 63 -19.15 4.20 14.21
CA ASN A 63 -18.27 4.82 15.17
C ASN A 63 -17.21 5.52 14.32
N LYS A 64 -17.57 6.68 13.76
CA LYS A 64 -16.63 7.80 13.57
C LYS A 64 -16.11 8.22 14.95
N ASN A 65 -15.48 7.30 15.66
CA ASN A 65 -14.46 7.68 16.61
C ASN A 65 -13.26 7.91 15.69
N ASP A 66 -12.76 9.14 15.71
CA ASP A 66 -11.56 9.62 15.02
C ASP A 66 -10.29 8.85 15.47
N SER A 67 -10.32 7.51 15.47
CA SER A 67 -9.10 6.74 15.65
C SER A 67 -8.33 6.87 14.34
N GLU A 68 -7.29 7.70 14.37
CA GLU A 68 -6.33 7.85 13.29
C GLU A 68 -5.83 6.46 12.88
N GLU A 69 -6.27 5.96 11.71
CA GLU A 69 -5.77 4.70 11.18
C GLU A 69 -4.28 4.88 10.85
N SER A 70 -3.44 4.01 11.42
CA SER A 70 -2.01 4.00 11.15
C SER A 70 -1.58 2.67 10.53
N ILE A 71 -0.50 2.70 9.77
CA ILE A 71 0.05 1.52 9.10
C ILE A 71 1.46 1.22 9.63
N PHE A 72 1.70 -0.07 9.82
CA PHE A 72 2.96 -0.64 10.29
C PHE A 72 3.57 -1.45 9.18
N LEU A 73 4.85 -1.24 8.90
CA LEU A 73 5.60 -1.95 7.88
C LEU A 73 6.67 -2.78 8.54
N SER A 74 6.84 -4.01 8.07
CA SER A 74 7.86 -4.93 8.55
C SER A 74 8.47 -5.69 7.37
N SER A 75 9.79 -5.88 7.41
CA SER A 75 10.53 -6.69 6.44
C SER A 75 11.88 -7.07 7.05
N MET A 76 12.24 -8.37 7.01
CA MET A 76 13.52 -8.95 7.48
C MET A 76 14.35 -8.09 8.46
N GLY A 77 13.83 -7.88 9.68
CA GLY A 77 14.55 -7.18 10.77
C GLY A 77 14.40 -5.65 10.79
N PHE A 78 13.69 -5.08 9.84
CA PHE A 78 13.36 -3.66 9.76
C PHE A 78 11.87 -3.44 9.99
N TYR A 79 11.56 -2.36 10.70
CA TYR A 79 10.21 -2.01 11.07
C TYR A 79 10.05 -0.50 11.09
N VAL A 80 8.90 -0.03 10.60
CA VAL A 80 8.45 1.35 10.79
C VAL A 80 6.97 1.31 11.15
N GLY A 81 6.60 2.06 12.18
CA GLY A 81 5.27 2.01 12.77
C GLY A 81 4.57 3.35 12.81
N ASP A 82 3.28 3.27 13.13
CA ASP A 82 2.42 4.42 13.38
C ASP A 82 2.35 5.41 12.22
N LEU A 83 2.51 4.96 10.97
CA LEU A 83 2.46 5.86 9.81
C LEU A 83 1.01 6.27 9.54
N PRO A 84 0.61 7.54 9.75
CA PRO A 84 -0.73 7.98 9.41
C PRO A 84 -0.92 7.95 7.89
N PHE A 85 -2.09 7.52 7.45
CA PHE A 85 -2.38 7.38 6.03
C PHE A 85 -3.84 7.70 5.69
N LYS A 86 -4.08 7.98 4.40
CA LYS A 86 -5.41 7.98 3.80
C LYS A 86 -5.49 6.91 2.72
N THR A 87 -6.66 6.29 2.59
CA THR A 87 -6.90 5.32 1.52
C THR A 87 -7.22 6.03 0.21
N ILE A 88 -6.52 5.65 -0.86
CA ILE A 88 -6.72 6.18 -2.21
C ILE A 88 -7.63 5.25 -3.01
N SER A 89 -7.41 3.94 -2.89
CA SER A 89 -8.25 2.90 -3.50
C SER A 89 -8.17 1.62 -2.69
N ASP A 90 -9.23 0.82 -2.76
CA ASP A 90 -9.32 -0.51 -2.15
C ASP A 90 -10.19 -1.37 -3.07
N GLU A 91 -9.57 -2.27 -3.83
CA GLU A 91 -10.21 -2.99 -4.93
C GLU A 91 -9.97 -4.50 -4.82
N GLU A 92 -10.96 -5.29 -5.21
CA GLU A 92 -10.84 -6.76 -5.26
C GLU A 92 -9.99 -7.18 -6.47
N VAL A 93 -9.05 -8.08 -6.25
CA VAL A 93 -8.15 -8.59 -7.30
C VAL A 93 -8.88 -9.73 -8.03
N THR A 94 -9.53 -9.41 -9.14
CA THR A 94 -10.35 -10.35 -9.93
C THR A 94 -9.55 -11.38 -10.74
N ASN A 95 -8.22 -11.24 -10.82
CA ASN A 95 -7.34 -12.12 -11.59
C ASN A 95 -6.79 -13.33 -10.80
N ALA A 96 -7.23 -13.55 -9.56
CA ALA A 96 -6.81 -14.73 -8.80
C ALA A 96 -7.57 -15.99 -9.28
N PRO A 97 -6.90 -17.15 -9.42
CA PRO A 97 -7.58 -18.42 -9.72
C PRO A 97 -8.71 -18.66 -8.70
N SER A 98 -9.93 -18.86 -9.21
CA SER A 98 -11.20 -18.92 -8.44
C SER A 98 -11.34 -20.18 -7.56
N PHE A 99 -10.23 -20.76 -7.08
CA PHE A 99 -10.22 -22.00 -6.29
C PHE A 99 -10.40 -21.78 -4.79
N SER A 100 -10.38 -20.54 -4.31
CA SER A 100 -10.69 -20.19 -2.91
C SER A 100 -11.83 -19.18 -2.83
N ALA A 101 -12.76 -19.37 -1.89
CA ALA A 101 -13.76 -18.36 -1.52
C ALA A 101 -13.15 -17.09 -0.88
N MET A 102 -11.82 -17.08 -0.65
CA MET A 102 -11.09 -15.96 -0.09
C MET A 102 -10.93 -14.85 -1.13
N LYS A 103 -11.41 -13.65 -0.79
CA LYS A 103 -11.29 -12.47 -1.64
C LYS A 103 -9.96 -11.78 -1.36
N VAL A 104 -9.07 -11.76 -2.35
CA VAL A 104 -7.83 -10.98 -2.26
C VAL A 104 -8.14 -9.55 -2.69
N ARG A 105 -7.71 -8.57 -1.88
CA ARG A 105 -7.90 -7.15 -2.15
C ARG A 105 -6.56 -6.43 -2.22
N GLU A 106 -6.47 -5.43 -3.09
CA GLU A 106 -5.34 -4.52 -3.20
C GLU A 106 -5.76 -3.15 -2.67
N ARG A 107 -5.05 -2.66 -1.65
CA ARG A 107 -5.27 -1.33 -1.08
C ARG A 107 -4.09 -0.43 -1.36
N LYS A 108 -4.38 0.77 -1.84
CA LYS A 108 -3.41 1.84 -2.11
C LYS A 108 -3.63 2.94 -1.10
N VAL A 109 -2.56 3.31 -0.40
CA VAL A 109 -2.60 4.33 0.64
C VAL A 109 -1.59 5.42 0.34
N GLN A 110 -1.91 6.63 0.80
CA GLN A 110 -1.00 7.77 0.79
C GLN A 110 -0.70 8.13 2.24
N PHE A 111 0.58 8.23 2.60
CA PHE A 111 0.98 8.73 3.91
C PHE A 111 0.58 10.19 4.06
N THR A 112 0.13 10.57 5.25
CA THR A 112 -0.28 11.94 5.59
C THR A 112 0.78 12.59 6.47
N ASP A 113 0.39 13.26 7.56
CA ASP A 113 1.24 14.16 8.34
C ASP A 113 2.36 13.42 9.12
N LEU A 114 3.35 12.92 8.39
CA LEU A 114 4.50 12.20 8.93
C LEU A 114 5.41 13.16 9.73
N SER A 115 5.71 12.78 10.96
CA SER A 115 6.76 13.43 11.76
C SER A 115 8.14 13.23 11.14
N PHE A 116 9.11 14.08 11.50
CA PHE A 116 10.51 13.92 11.06
C PHE A 116 11.10 12.56 11.42
N LYS A 117 10.73 12.02 12.60
CA LYS A 117 11.15 10.67 13.01
C LYS A 117 10.59 9.62 12.06
N GLN A 118 9.31 9.68 11.73
CA GLN A 118 8.68 8.72 10.79
C GLN A 118 9.24 8.83 9.39
N LEU A 119 9.53 10.05 8.92
CA LEU A 119 10.21 10.26 7.63
C LEU A 119 11.60 9.61 7.62
N PHE A 120 12.37 9.77 8.70
CA PHE A 120 13.68 9.15 8.83
C PHE A 120 13.60 7.63 8.90
N ASP A 121 12.69 7.09 9.71
CA ASP A 121 12.47 5.65 9.85
C ASP A 121 11.99 5.03 8.52
N LEU A 122 11.13 5.73 7.77
CA LEU A 122 10.66 5.31 6.46
C LEU A 122 11.79 5.35 5.40
N ASP A 123 12.63 6.38 5.40
CA ASP A 123 13.80 6.46 4.52
C ASP A 123 14.78 5.31 4.82
N TYR A 124 15.04 5.05 6.10
CA TYR A 124 15.85 3.92 6.53
C TYR A 124 15.24 2.58 6.14
N TYR A 125 13.93 2.41 6.30
CA TYR A 125 13.22 1.21 5.85
C TYR A 125 13.38 1.00 4.34
N LEU A 126 13.14 2.04 3.53
CA LEU A 126 13.23 1.98 2.07
C LEU A 126 14.63 1.60 1.59
N ARG A 127 15.69 2.16 2.17
CA ARG A 127 17.08 1.85 1.78
C ARG A 127 17.45 0.38 1.98
N ASN A 128 16.75 -0.32 2.87
CA ASN A 128 17.10 -1.69 3.26
C ASN A 128 16.09 -2.75 2.78
N ASN A 129 14.89 -2.37 2.32
CA ASN A 129 13.77 -3.31 2.10
C ASN A 129 13.08 -3.15 0.74
N VAL A 130 13.81 -2.70 -0.28
CA VAL A 130 13.28 -2.61 -1.65
C VAL A 130 14.22 -3.25 -2.65
N SER A 131 13.67 -3.98 -3.61
CA SER A 131 14.41 -4.69 -4.65
C SER A 131 14.29 -3.93 -5.98
N GLU A 132 15.29 -3.09 -6.27
CA GLU A 132 15.43 -2.32 -7.53
C GLU A 132 14.21 -1.47 -7.96
N HIS A 133 14.46 -0.57 -8.91
CA HIS A 133 13.49 0.42 -9.35
C HIS A 133 12.40 -0.22 -10.22
N ILE A 134 11.13 0.01 -9.89
CA ILE A 134 10.06 -0.22 -10.87
C ILE A 134 10.21 0.89 -11.92
N GLU A 135 10.91 0.59 -13.01
CA GLU A 135 10.78 1.40 -14.22
C GLU A 135 9.32 1.28 -14.67
N ASN A 136 8.66 2.43 -14.84
CA ASN A 136 7.38 2.47 -15.53
C ASN A 136 7.59 1.78 -16.88
N PRO A 137 6.67 0.92 -17.38
CA PRO A 137 6.77 0.42 -18.74
C PRO A 137 6.63 1.62 -19.68
N SER A 138 7.76 2.21 -20.06
CA SER A 138 7.86 3.14 -21.18
C SER A 138 7.82 2.29 -22.45
N GLU A 139 6.68 2.40 -23.13
CA GLU A 139 6.50 2.22 -24.57
C GLU A 139 7.65 1.48 -25.29
N GLU A 140 7.49 0.18 -25.51
CA GLU A 140 8.22 -0.52 -26.57
C GLU A 140 7.86 0.16 -27.90
N THR A 141 8.80 0.92 -28.45
CA THR A 141 8.84 1.25 -29.86
C THR A 141 10.06 0.59 -30.49
N ASN A 142 9.82 -0.40 -31.34
CA ASN A 142 10.57 -0.65 -32.58
C ASN A 142 9.59 -1.11 -33.65
#